data_AF-B8FYM3-F1
#
_entry.id   AF-B8FYM3-F1
#
_cell.length_a   1.000
_cell.length_b   1.000
_cell.length_c   1.000
_cell.angle_alpha   90.00
_cell.angle_beta   90.00
_cell.angle_gamma   90.00
#
_symmetry.space_group_name_H-M   'P 1'
#
loop_
_entity.id
_entity.type
_entity.pdbx_description
1 polymer ?
#
loop_
_entity_poly.entity_id
_entity_poly.type
_entity_poly.pdbx_seq_one_letter_code
_entity_poly.pdbx_strand_id
1 'polypeptide(L)'
;MKLKKKTAIIAGFTIGALLFATTAFADIVSKSGYDQLKDGIKMTAEKAGSEYSNYTIEMTAVLKADGKVLQSESSVEKTDRIKNATESTNTSEDFQGQVFNHYYYNDNNTTIRKSKGDNKIYVGEYPEGRNFQAFDNPFAEDEFEDVERIIDAVVGSLKDHVIVKENPDGSKELSGSLSEMQIPTLINAVSSFAIKQEFHDSRMENGWPRMTKDIAVKEVTGSASIDEAGALQNLLAQATITGKDADGQVHELTVEVLGTIKDINTTVVTKPDLTGQEVVKDIIKDRNVMSNPQKFVGTFKNDIITEKDGRLVKAGERILEITNIDQNGITGRYQEVYKADYVSSVNKSEDFTFNAKFLSEDMRDASFEGSAGEGSNREGHIYLDNYMGKINFYINNDYSNMNLMYDSTFNPVLE
;
A
#
# COMPACT_ATOMS: atom_id res chain seq x y z
N MET A 1 -4.79 14.98 -10.49
CA MET A 1 -4.26 13.65 -10.87
C MET A 1 -3.54 13.11 -9.65
N LYS A 2 -3.98 11.99 -9.05
CA LYS A 2 -3.35 11.45 -7.83
C LYS A 2 -1.89 11.14 -8.17
N LEU A 3 -0.92 11.76 -7.47
CA LEU A 3 0.46 11.30 -7.49
C LEU A 3 0.42 9.83 -7.06
N LYS A 4 0.66 8.92 -8.02
CA LYS A 4 0.76 7.50 -7.70
C LYS A 4 1.91 7.37 -6.69
N LYS A 5 1.80 6.49 -5.70
CA LYS A 5 2.84 6.23 -4.68
C LYS A 5 4.28 6.20 -5.24
N LYS A 6 4.43 5.81 -6.51
CA LYS A 6 5.66 5.82 -7.31
C LYS A 6 6.37 7.18 -7.45
N THR A 7 5.67 8.32 -7.44
CA THR A 7 6.31 9.66 -7.59
C THR A 7 6.86 10.21 -6.27
N ALA A 8 6.22 9.89 -5.14
CA ALA A 8 6.72 10.22 -3.81
C ALA A 8 7.98 9.39 -3.43
N ILE A 9 8.06 8.14 -3.91
CA ILE A 9 9.27 7.30 -3.78
C ILE A 9 10.44 7.93 -4.53
N ILE A 10 10.24 8.39 -5.78
CA ILE A 10 11.30 9.04 -6.56
C ILE A 10 11.73 10.37 -5.91
N ALA A 11 10.81 11.18 -5.40
CA ALA A 11 11.11 12.47 -4.78
C ALA A 11 11.80 12.34 -3.40
N GLY A 12 11.30 11.48 -2.52
CA GLY A 12 11.89 11.22 -1.20
C GLY A 12 13.26 10.55 -1.29
N PHE A 13 13.44 9.63 -2.24
CA PHE A 13 14.70 8.91 -2.42
C PHE A 13 15.76 9.73 -3.17
N THR A 14 15.36 10.68 -4.05
CA THR A 14 16.33 11.59 -4.69
C THR A 14 16.95 12.55 -3.68
N ILE A 15 16.19 12.99 -2.68
CA ILE A 15 16.72 13.77 -1.55
C ILE A 15 17.60 12.88 -0.65
N GLY A 16 17.22 11.62 -0.46
CA GLY A 16 18.05 10.62 0.23
C GLY A 16 19.39 10.33 -0.45
N ALA A 17 19.41 10.32 -1.79
CA ALA A 17 20.61 10.07 -2.59
C ALA A 17 21.64 11.22 -2.56
N LEU A 18 21.24 12.42 -2.11
CA LEU A 18 22.11 13.58 -2.02
C LEU A 18 23.10 13.51 -0.85
N LEU A 19 22.79 12.71 0.16
CA LEU A 19 23.22 12.91 1.55
C LEU A 19 24.72 12.77 1.83
N PHE A 20 25.57 12.39 0.87
CA PHE A 20 26.98 12.08 1.17
C PHE A 20 27.93 12.35 0.01
N ALA A 21 28.59 13.51 -0.05
CA ALA A 21 29.71 13.66 -0.97
C ALA A 21 30.75 14.72 -0.55
N THR A 22 31.89 14.33 0.05
CA THR A 22 33.11 15.11 0.38
C THR A 22 34.18 15.15 -0.73
N THR A 23 35.26 15.91 -0.57
CA THR A 23 36.47 15.90 -1.44
C THR A 23 37.46 14.79 -1.04
N ALA A 24 37.93 14.00 -2.01
CA ALA A 24 38.80 12.84 -1.83
C ALA A 24 40.27 13.16 -1.47
N PHE A 25 40.87 12.29 -0.64
CA PHE A 25 42.28 11.89 -0.73
C PHE A 25 42.36 10.39 -1.08
N ALA A 26 43.36 10.05 -1.89
CA ALA A 26 43.44 8.87 -2.74
C ALA A 26 43.68 7.52 -2.02
N ASP A 27 42.97 6.48 -2.46
CA ASP A 27 43.59 5.28 -3.05
C ASP A 27 42.54 4.53 -3.90
N ILE A 28 42.67 4.63 -5.23
CA ILE A 28 41.73 4.10 -6.23
C ILE A 28 42.15 2.67 -6.60
N VAL A 29 41.57 1.68 -5.93
CA VAL A 29 41.42 0.29 -6.43
C VAL A 29 40.09 -0.35 -6.00
N SER A 30 39.36 0.23 -5.03
CA SER A 30 38.13 -0.36 -4.45
C SER A 30 36.83 0.35 -4.86
N LYS A 31 35.70 -0.34 -4.67
CA LYS A 31 34.32 0.12 -4.89
C LYS A 31 34.08 1.52 -4.27
N SER A 32 33.36 2.41 -4.98
CA SER A 32 33.11 3.78 -4.51
C SER A 32 32.42 3.79 -3.13
N GLY A 33 32.66 4.83 -2.31
CA GLY A 33 32.02 4.92 -1.00
C GLY A 33 30.49 4.99 -1.09
N TYR A 34 29.96 5.62 -2.15
CA TYR A 34 28.53 5.62 -2.44
C TYR A 34 28.01 4.19 -2.65
N ASP A 35 28.69 3.38 -3.47
CA ASP A 35 28.21 2.03 -3.72
C ASP A 35 28.37 1.14 -2.46
N GLN A 36 29.32 1.43 -1.56
CA GLN A 36 29.43 0.76 -0.26
C GLN A 36 28.27 1.14 0.69
N LEU A 37 27.84 2.41 0.71
CA LEU A 37 26.64 2.83 1.45
C LEU A 37 25.38 2.14 0.92
N LYS A 38 25.20 2.16 -0.40
CA LYS A 38 24.07 1.52 -1.08
C LYS A 38 24.00 0.03 -0.76
N ASP A 39 25.13 -0.67 -0.86
CA ASP A 39 25.24 -2.07 -0.44
C ASP A 39 24.89 -2.25 1.04
N GLY A 40 25.38 -1.36 1.91
CA GLY A 40 25.10 -1.42 3.34
C GLY A 40 23.61 -1.39 3.67
N ILE A 41 22.86 -0.52 2.98
CA ILE A 41 21.40 -0.43 3.11
C ILE A 41 20.73 -1.72 2.62
N LYS A 42 21.11 -2.21 1.42
CA LYS A 42 20.55 -3.43 0.83
C LYS A 42 20.83 -4.65 1.72
N MET A 43 22.06 -4.75 2.24
CA MET A 43 22.49 -5.81 3.14
C MET A 43 21.72 -5.79 4.45
N THR A 44 21.50 -4.60 5.06
CA THR A 44 20.66 -4.50 6.27
C THR A 44 19.25 -5.00 6.01
N ALA A 45 18.64 -4.63 4.88
CA ALA A 45 17.29 -5.08 4.51
C ALA A 45 17.24 -6.60 4.25
N GLU A 46 18.22 -7.14 3.54
CA GLU A 46 18.34 -8.59 3.31
C GLU A 46 18.47 -9.35 4.63
N LYS A 47 19.35 -8.91 5.52
CA LYS A 47 19.55 -9.53 6.83
C LYS A 47 18.33 -9.39 7.74
N ALA A 48 17.65 -8.24 7.73
CA ALA A 48 16.39 -8.05 8.43
C ALA A 48 15.31 -9.06 7.96
N GLY A 49 15.23 -9.31 6.66
CA GLY A 49 14.29 -10.25 6.08
C GLY A 49 14.64 -11.73 6.28
N SER A 50 15.92 -12.08 6.38
CA SER A 50 16.35 -13.49 6.31
C SER A 50 17.18 -13.99 7.51
N GLU A 51 18.03 -13.15 8.10
CA GLU A 51 18.99 -13.56 9.14
C GLU A 51 18.56 -13.15 10.55
N TYR A 52 18.25 -11.86 10.78
CA TYR A 52 17.95 -11.34 12.12
C TYR A 52 16.65 -11.88 12.72
N SER A 53 16.71 -12.57 13.85
CA SER A 53 15.51 -13.11 14.50
C SER A 53 14.53 -12.00 14.89
N ASN A 54 15.08 -10.88 15.36
CA ASN A 54 14.36 -9.66 15.72
C ASN A 54 15.33 -8.48 15.70
N TYR A 55 14.82 -7.26 15.61
CA TYR A 55 15.61 -6.02 15.60
C TYR A 55 14.72 -4.80 15.88
N THR A 56 15.35 -3.67 16.23
CA THR A 56 14.70 -2.38 16.43
C THR A 56 15.30 -1.35 15.45
N ILE A 57 14.45 -0.65 14.71
CA ILE A 57 14.81 0.50 13.87
C ILE A 57 14.30 1.76 14.54
N GLU A 58 15.18 2.74 14.73
CA GLU A 58 14.83 4.08 15.15
C GLU A 58 15.12 5.05 14.01
N MET A 59 14.16 5.92 13.73
CA MET A 59 14.31 6.95 12.70
C MET A 59 13.77 8.26 13.22
N THR A 60 14.46 9.36 12.93
CA THR A 60 13.99 10.71 13.20
C THR A 60 14.26 11.56 11.97
N ALA A 61 13.23 12.26 11.49
CA ALA A 61 13.32 13.21 10.41
C ALA A 61 12.79 14.57 10.87
N VAL A 62 13.49 15.65 10.53
CA VAL A 62 13.09 17.02 10.86
C VAL A 62 13.17 17.87 9.61
N LEU A 63 12.06 18.52 9.26
CA LEU A 63 11.98 19.52 8.22
C LEU A 63 11.88 20.91 8.87
N LYS A 64 12.76 21.80 8.46
CA LYS A 64 12.79 23.21 8.90
C LYS A 64 12.64 24.14 7.72
N ALA A 65 12.01 25.28 7.96
CA ALA A 65 12.01 26.45 7.08
C ALA A 65 12.50 27.66 7.84
N ASP A 66 13.51 28.34 7.30
CA ASP A 66 14.09 29.55 7.88
C ASP A 66 14.47 29.37 9.36
N GLY A 67 15.02 28.19 9.67
CA GLY A 67 15.43 27.78 11.03
C GLY A 67 14.30 27.33 11.97
N LYS A 68 13.03 27.38 11.54
CA LYS A 68 11.87 26.93 12.34
C LYS A 68 11.43 25.53 11.90
N VAL A 69 11.11 24.66 12.87
CA VAL A 69 10.54 23.34 12.57
C VAL A 69 9.18 23.50 11.90
N LEU A 70 9.05 22.94 10.70
CA LEU A 70 7.77 22.80 10.00
C LEU A 70 7.12 21.46 10.32
N GLN A 71 7.93 20.42 10.39
CA GLN A 71 7.46 19.09 10.70
C GLN A 71 8.61 18.29 11.30
N SER A 72 8.30 17.46 12.29
CA SER A 72 9.21 16.39 12.71
C SER A 72 8.45 15.07 12.78
N GLU A 73 9.17 13.98 12.56
CA GLU A 73 8.69 12.62 12.76
C GLU A 73 9.80 11.81 13.44
N SER A 74 9.44 11.04 14.45
CA SER A 74 10.31 10.09 15.12
C SER A 74 9.56 8.78 15.25
N SER A 75 10.18 7.68 14.82
CA SER A 75 9.60 6.35 14.84
C SER A 75 10.54 5.36 15.52
N VAL A 76 9.98 4.50 16.35
CA VAL A 76 10.63 3.29 16.86
C VAL A 76 9.82 2.12 16.35
N GLU A 77 10.43 1.28 15.52
CA GLU A 77 9.83 0.07 14.96
C GLU A 77 10.60 -1.15 15.45
N LYS A 78 9.90 -2.06 16.10
CA LYS A 78 10.43 -3.33 16.57
C LYS A 78 9.81 -4.44 15.74
N THR A 79 10.66 -5.36 15.30
CA THR A 79 10.23 -6.50 14.48
C THR A 79 10.75 -7.79 15.08
N ASP A 80 9.88 -8.78 15.22
CA ASP A 80 10.19 -10.16 15.59
C ASP A 80 9.76 -11.06 14.42
N ARG A 81 10.70 -11.45 13.57
CA ARG A 81 10.43 -12.25 12.37
C ARG A 81 9.98 -13.66 12.74
N ILE A 82 10.52 -14.23 13.82
CA ILE A 82 10.22 -15.59 14.25
C ILE A 82 8.78 -15.70 14.75
N LYS A 83 8.30 -14.71 15.51
CA LYS A 83 6.89 -14.62 15.92
C LYS A 83 5.99 -13.96 14.89
N ASN A 84 6.58 -13.42 13.82
CA ASN A 84 5.91 -12.63 12.80
C ASN A 84 5.06 -11.52 13.41
N ALA A 85 5.70 -10.68 14.24
CA ALA A 85 5.06 -9.62 14.98
C ALA A 85 5.85 -8.31 14.88
N THR A 86 5.14 -7.19 14.86
CA THR A 86 5.71 -5.84 14.82
C THR A 86 5.06 -4.95 15.88
N GLU A 87 5.85 -4.05 16.47
CA GLU A 87 5.40 -2.97 17.34
C GLU A 87 6.03 -1.67 16.86
N SER A 88 5.22 -0.63 16.62
CA SER A 88 5.74 0.69 16.29
C SER A 88 5.11 1.79 17.12
N THR A 89 5.95 2.77 17.45
CA THR A 89 5.55 4.03 18.06
C THR A 89 6.06 5.17 17.20
N ASN A 90 5.16 6.02 16.73
CA ASN A 90 5.51 7.18 15.93
C ASN A 90 5.06 8.45 16.67
N THR A 91 5.96 9.40 16.77
CA THR A 91 5.73 10.75 17.28
C THR A 91 5.93 11.71 16.13
N SER A 92 4.98 12.61 15.90
CA SER A 92 5.11 13.67 14.90
C SER A 92 4.79 15.02 15.51
N GLU A 93 5.44 16.07 15.03
CA GLU A 93 5.16 17.46 15.37
C GLU A 93 4.80 18.21 14.10
N ASP A 94 3.71 18.96 14.09
CA ASP A 94 3.32 19.82 12.97
C ASP A 94 3.89 21.25 13.10
N PHE A 95 3.63 22.09 12.10
CA PHE A 95 4.15 23.47 12.05
C PHE A 95 3.56 24.38 13.15
N GLN A 96 2.50 23.94 13.83
CA GLN A 96 1.91 24.65 14.97
C GLN A 96 2.52 24.18 16.31
N GLY A 97 3.45 23.23 16.27
CA GLY A 97 4.05 22.60 17.44
C GLY A 97 3.12 21.58 18.11
N GLN A 98 2.05 21.13 17.44
CA GLN A 98 1.20 20.09 17.99
C GLN A 98 1.87 18.73 17.83
N VAL A 99 1.99 18.00 18.95
CA VAL A 99 2.58 16.67 18.97
C VAL A 99 1.51 15.60 18.86
N PHE A 100 1.71 14.65 17.95
CA PHE A 100 0.84 13.50 17.73
C PHE A 100 1.60 12.20 17.95
N ASN A 101 1.00 11.30 18.71
CA ASN A 101 1.53 9.96 18.94
C ASN A 101 0.62 8.93 18.27
N HIS A 102 1.25 7.97 17.61
CA HIS A 102 0.61 6.79 17.07
C HIS A 102 1.27 5.56 17.66
N TYR A 103 0.45 4.60 18.07
CA TYR A 103 0.92 3.28 18.48
C TYR A 103 0.27 2.23 17.59
N TYR A 104 1.08 1.26 17.17
CA TYR A 104 0.65 0.15 16.34
C TYR A 104 1.31 -1.14 16.80
N TYR A 105 0.52 -2.20 16.88
CA TYR A 105 0.99 -3.57 17.08
C TYR A 105 0.31 -4.50 16.07
N ASN A 106 1.05 -5.46 15.56
CA ASN A 106 0.56 -6.38 14.55
C ASN A 106 1.17 -7.77 14.71
N ASP A 107 0.33 -8.80 14.60
CA ASP A 107 0.75 -10.20 14.47
C ASP A 107 -0.19 -10.96 13.51
N ASN A 108 -0.07 -12.29 13.43
CA ASN A 108 -0.92 -13.13 12.58
C ASN A 108 -2.41 -13.12 12.94
N ASN A 109 -2.79 -12.69 14.14
CA ASN A 109 -4.13 -12.82 14.68
C ASN A 109 -4.74 -11.50 15.15
N THR A 110 -3.93 -10.44 15.26
CA THR A 110 -4.33 -9.19 15.88
C THR A 110 -3.66 -8.01 15.20
N THR A 111 -4.43 -6.94 15.03
CA THR A 111 -3.91 -5.58 14.84
C THR A 111 -4.42 -4.73 16.00
N ILE A 112 -3.54 -3.97 16.65
CA ILE A 112 -3.90 -3.01 17.69
C ILE A 112 -3.38 -1.66 17.26
N ARG A 113 -4.25 -0.64 17.25
CA ARG A 113 -3.86 0.72 16.88
C ARG A 113 -4.46 1.73 17.84
N LYS A 114 -3.66 2.74 18.18
CA LYS A 114 -4.09 3.93 18.91
C LYS A 114 -3.73 5.15 18.06
N SER A 115 -4.76 5.88 17.62
CA SER A 115 -4.60 7.03 16.73
C SER A 115 -4.84 8.35 17.44
N LYS A 116 -4.39 9.44 16.82
CA LYS A 116 -4.49 10.84 17.28
C LYS A 116 -5.84 11.18 17.93
N GLY A 117 -5.79 11.78 19.12
CA GLY A 117 -6.93 12.43 19.77
C GLY A 117 -8.05 11.49 20.26
N ASP A 118 -7.91 10.19 20.06
CA ASP A 118 -8.90 9.20 20.46
C ASP A 118 -8.48 8.59 21.81
N ASN A 119 -9.40 8.57 22.78
CA ASN A 119 -9.20 7.85 24.04
C ASN A 119 -9.36 6.33 23.86
N LYS A 120 -9.71 5.89 22.64
CA LYS A 120 -10.01 4.50 22.31
C LYS A 120 -8.84 3.79 21.67
N ILE A 121 -8.75 2.49 21.94
CA ILE A 121 -7.85 1.56 21.28
C ILE A 121 -8.67 0.70 20.33
N TYR A 122 -8.26 0.63 19.07
CA TYR A 122 -8.92 -0.20 18.07
C TYR A 122 -8.18 -1.52 17.94
N VAL A 123 -8.92 -2.62 18.04
CA VAL A 123 -8.39 -3.98 17.96
C VAL A 123 -9.10 -4.72 16.83
N GLY A 124 -8.35 -5.07 15.79
CA GLY A 124 -8.80 -6.00 14.76
C GLY A 124 -8.36 -7.42 15.13
N GLU A 125 -9.30 -8.34 15.26
CA GLU A 125 -9.04 -9.76 15.52
C GLU A 125 -9.22 -10.55 14.23
N TYR A 126 -8.30 -11.46 13.93
CA TYR A 126 -8.31 -12.37 12.78
C TYR A 126 -8.41 -13.81 13.33
N PRO A 127 -9.62 -14.33 13.59
CA PRO A 127 -9.81 -15.64 14.24
C PRO A 127 -9.24 -16.81 13.44
N GLU A 128 -9.32 -16.72 12.11
CA GLU A 128 -8.80 -17.73 11.17
C GLU A 128 -7.27 -17.56 10.94
N GLY A 129 -6.68 -16.52 11.52
CA GLY A 129 -5.33 -16.08 11.20
C GLY A 129 -5.25 -15.40 9.83
N ARG A 130 -4.10 -14.80 9.55
CA ARG A 130 -3.75 -14.28 8.22
C ARG A 130 -2.27 -14.55 7.95
N ASN A 131 -1.91 -14.57 6.68
CA ASN A 131 -0.51 -14.55 6.27
C ASN A 131 0.00 -13.09 6.37
N PHE A 132 0.32 -12.66 7.58
CA PHE A 132 1.03 -11.41 7.78
C PHE A 132 2.50 -11.63 7.42
N GLN A 133 3.21 -10.60 6.99
CA GLN A 133 4.66 -10.63 6.83
C GLN A 133 5.20 -9.41 7.56
N ALA A 134 5.96 -9.64 8.63
CA ALA A 134 6.45 -8.57 9.49
C ALA A 134 7.43 -7.62 8.79
N PHE A 135 8.14 -8.12 7.77
CA PHE A 135 9.05 -7.32 6.96
C PHE A 135 9.07 -7.84 5.53
N ASP A 136 8.94 -6.92 4.58
CA ASP A 136 9.14 -7.20 3.16
C ASP A 136 10.34 -6.40 2.67
N ASN A 137 11.24 -7.04 1.93
CA ASN A 137 12.47 -6.41 1.50
C ASN A 137 12.20 -5.57 0.24
N PRO A 138 12.18 -4.23 0.32
CA PRO A 138 11.86 -3.40 -0.85
C PRO A 138 12.92 -3.50 -1.96
N PHE A 139 14.13 -3.95 -1.64
CA PHE A 139 15.22 -4.13 -2.60
C PHE A 139 15.16 -5.46 -3.36
N ALA A 140 14.24 -6.37 -2.98
CA ALA A 140 14.01 -7.65 -3.64
C ALA A 140 12.91 -7.58 -4.71
N GLU A 141 12.21 -6.44 -4.85
CA GLU A 141 11.21 -6.22 -5.89
C GLU A 141 11.88 -5.97 -7.25
N ASP A 142 11.36 -6.58 -8.32
CA ASP A 142 11.88 -6.42 -9.69
C ASP A 142 11.90 -4.94 -10.12
N GLU A 143 10.89 -4.16 -9.71
CA GLU A 143 10.82 -2.73 -10.01
C GLU A 143 11.92 -1.90 -9.35
N PHE A 144 12.55 -2.40 -8.28
CA PHE A 144 13.59 -1.64 -7.57
C PHE A 144 14.85 -1.48 -8.42
N GLU A 145 15.20 -2.45 -9.28
CA GLU A 145 16.39 -2.34 -10.14
C GLU A 145 16.33 -1.11 -11.06
N ASP A 146 15.16 -0.82 -11.62
CA ASP A 146 14.97 0.34 -12.49
C ASP A 146 15.05 1.65 -11.70
N VAL A 147 14.54 1.66 -10.48
CA VAL A 147 14.68 2.79 -9.56
C VAL A 147 16.16 3.00 -9.20
N GLU A 148 16.90 1.93 -8.90
CA GLU A 148 18.33 1.97 -8.60
C GLU A 148 19.14 2.56 -9.76
N ARG A 149 18.87 2.16 -11.00
CA ARG A 149 19.52 2.70 -12.21
C ARG A 149 19.28 4.20 -12.37
N ILE A 150 18.07 4.68 -12.09
CA ILE A 150 17.74 6.11 -12.13
C ILE A 150 18.55 6.87 -11.07
N ILE A 151 18.62 6.34 -9.85
CA ILE A 151 19.37 6.95 -8.76
C ILE A 151 20.86 6.99 -9.10
N ASP A 152 21.43 5.88 -9.58
CA ASP A 152 22.83 5.79 -9.98
C ASP A 152 23.20 6.83 -11.06
N ALA A 153 22.30 7.06 -12.03
CA ALA A 153 22.49 8.05 -13.07
C ALA A 153 22.40 9.49 -12.55
N VAL A 154 21.51 9.75 -11.58
CA VAL A 154 21.35 11.06 -10.95
C VAL A 154 22.56 11.41 -10.08
N VAL A 155 23.03 10.45 -9.27
CA VAL A 155 24.24 10.62 -8.44
C VAL A 155 25.46 10.80 -9.34
N GLY A 156 25.61 9.99 -10.39
CA GLY A 156 26.62 10.19 -11.43
C GLY A 156 28.04 10.34 -10.87
N SER A 157 28.65 11.51 -11.07
CA SER A 157 30.00 11.81 -10.59
C SER A 157 30.09 12.04 -9.08
N LEU A 158 28.97 12.19 -8.37
CA LEU A 158 28.96 12.36 -6.91
C LEU A 158 29.38 11.10 -6.16
N LYS A 159 29.39 9.94 -6.83
CA LYS A 159 29.79 8.66 -6.22
C LYS A 159 31.18 8.69 -5.61
N ASP A 160 32.11 9.40 -6.24
CA ASP A 160 33.52 9.47 -5.87
C ASP A 160 33.79 10.41 -4.69
N HIS A 161 32.75 11.11 -4.24
CA HIS A 161 32.86 12.06 -3.17
C HIS A 161 32.59 11.42 -1.80
N VAL A 162 32.17 10.16 -1.69
CA VAL A 162 32.01 9.53 -0.36
C VAL A 162 33.35 9.05 0.18
N ILE A 163 33.79 9.58 1.32
CA ILE A 163 34.97 9.10 2.04
C ILE A 163 34.60 7.85 2.83
N VAL A 164 35.44 6.81 2.71
CA VAL A 164 35.33 5.58 3.50
C VAL A 164 36.56 5.45 4.38
N LYS A 165 36.34 5.22 5.68
CA LYS A 165 37.35 4.86 6.65
C LYS A 165 37.05 3.45 7.15
N GLU A 166 37.92 2.51 6.82
CA GLU A 166 37.85 1.15 7.35
C GLU A 166 38.56 1.08 8.71
N ASN A 167 37.90 0.45 9.69
CA ASN A 167 38.41 0.24 11.03
C ASN A 167 39.15 -1.12 11.11
N PRO A 168 40.05 -1.32 12.10
CA PRO A 168 40.81 -2.56 12.22
C PRO A 168 39.98 -3.85 12.39
N ASP A 169 38.73 -3.73 12.83
CA ASP A 169 37.78 -4.84 12.99
C ASP A 169 36.99 -5.17 11.72
N GLY A 170 37.19 -4.41 10.63
CA GLY A 170 36.49 -4.58 9.36
C GLY A 170 35.21 -3.74 9.22
N SER A 171 34.78 -3.07 10.29
CA SER A 171 33.69 -2.08 10.21
C SER A 171 34.14 -0.83 9.42
N LYS A 172 33.18 -0.06 8.92
CA LYS A 172 33.46 1.11 8.07
C LYS A 172 32.66 2.33 8.49
N GLU A 173 33.32 3.47 8.50
CA GLU A 173 32.70 4.78 8.65
C GLU A 173 32.71 5.48 7.30
N LEU A 174 31.54 5.95 6.87
CA LEU A 174 31.32 6.67 5.63
C LEU A 174 30.95 8.11 5.95
N SER A 175 31.47 9.06 5.18
CA SER A 175 31.13 10.47 5.37
C SER A 175 31.17 11.26 4.06
N GLY A 176 30.35 12.30 3.99
CA GLY A 176 30.19 13.12 2.80
C GLY A 176 29.73 14.55 3.14
N SER A 177 30.19 15.55 2.39
CA SER A 177 29.79 16.96 2.52
C SER A 177 30.00 17.74 1.22
N LEU A 178 28.89 18.07 0.55
CA LEU A 178 28.84 18.84 -0.68
C LEU A 178 28.42 20.28 -0.39
N SER A 179 29.17 21.23 -0.92
CA SER A 179 28.74 22.61 -1.05
C SER A 179 28.03 22.86 -2.38
N GLU A 180 27.29 23.97 -2.49
CA GLU A 180 26.56 24.41 -3.68
C GLU A 180 27.39 24.30 -4.98
N MET A 181 28.67 24.67 -4.94
CA MET A 181 29.55 24.64 -6.12
C MET A 181 29.90 23.23 -6.60
N GLN A 182 29.78 22.23 -5.72
CA GLN A 182 30.08 20.83 -6.01
C GLN A 182 28.83 20.06 -6.45
N ILE A 183 27.64 20.67 -6.38
CA ILE A 183 26.38 20.03 -6.71
C ILE A 183 26.10 20.18 -8.23
N PRO A 184 26.00 19.08 -8.99
CA PRO A 184 25.75 19.14 -10.43
C PRO A 184 24.42 19.81 -10.79
N THR A 185 24.36 20.50 -11.92
CA THR A 185 23.14 21.16 -12.42
C THR A 185 21.95 20.19 -12.55
N LEU A 186 22.21 18.92 -12.90
CA LEU A 186 21.17 17.89 -12.97
C LEU A 186 20.48 17.69 -11.62
N ILE A 187 21.24 17.63 -10.54
CA ILE A 187 20.72 17.52 -9.18
C ILE A 187 19.83 18.71 -8.83
N ASN A 188 20.29 19.93 -9.12
CA ASN A 188 19.51 21.14 -8.87
C ASN A 188 18.20 21.13 -9.65
N ALA A 189 18.22 20.68 -10.91
CA ALA A 189 17.02 20.57 -11.73
C ALA A 189 16.02 19.56 -11.16
N VAL A 190 16.48 18.37 -10.74
CA VAL A 190 15.61 17.33 -10.16
C VAL A 190 15.07 17.77 -8.80
N SER A 191 15.91 18.36 -7.94
CA SER A 191 15.50 18.87 -6.63
C SER A 191 14.47 20.00 -6.77
N SER A 192 14.71 20.93 -7.71
CA SER A 192 13.76 22.01 -8.05
C SER A 192 12.41 21.46 -8.50
N PHE A 193 12.42 20.42 -9.35
CA PHE A 193 11.19 19.77 -9.80
C PHE A 193 10.44 19.08 -8.66
N ALA A 194 11.14 18.30 -7.83
CA ALA A 194 10.56 17.59 -6.69
C ALA A 194 9.92 18.57 -5.70
N ILE A 195 10.65 19.61 -5.32
CA ILE A 195 10.18 20.62 -4.37
C ILE A 195 8.97 21.39 -4.90
N LYS A 196 8.98 21.77 -6.18
CA LYS A 196 7.78 22.40 -6.79
C LYS A 196 6.58 21.47 -6.81
N GLN A 197 6.77 20.17 -6.99
CA GLN A 197 5.69 19.19 -6.92
C GLN A 197 5.10 19.11 -5.53
N GLU A 198 5.94 19.00 -4.49
CA GLU A 198 5.48 19.03 -3.10
C GLU A 198 4.72 20.33 -2.80
N PHE A 199 5.26 21.48 -3.25
CA PHE A 199 4.62 22.79 -3.08
C PHE A 199 3.37 23.05 -3.92
N HIS A 200 3.13 22.25 -4.97
CA HIS A 200 1.93 22.34 -5.78
C HIS A 200 0.74 21.60 -5.15
N ASP A 201 0.94 20.80 -4.09
CA ASP A 201 -0.17 20.13 -3.43
C ASP A 201 -1.04 21.12 -2.65
N SER A 202 -2.30 21.25 -3.07
CA SER A 202 -3.34 22.07 -2.43
C SER A 202 -3.61 21.76 -0.95
N ARG A 203 -3.06 20.66 -0.43
CA ARG A 203 -3.19 20.23 0.98
C ARG A 203 -2.14 20.80 1.91
N MET A 204 -1.16 21.54 1.40
CA MET A 204 -0.13 22.14 2.24
C MET A 204 -0.70 23.17 3.20
N GLU A 205 -0.31 23.03 4.45
CA GLU A 205 -0.80 23.85 5.54
C GLU A 205 -0.34 25.30 5.43
N ASN A 206 -1.17 26.22 5.93
CA ASN A 206 -0.84 27.64 5.99
C ASN A 206 0.44 27.84 6.81
N GLY A 207 1.54 28.26 6.18
CA GLY A 207 2.81 28.54 6.87
C GLY A 207 4.05 27.95 6.20
N TRP A 208 3.88 27.05 5.23
CA TRP A 208 5.00 26.53 4.46
C TRP A 208 5.49 27.54 3.41
N PRO A 209 6.81 27.74 3.25
CA PRO A 209 7.36 28.67 2.26
C PRO A 209 7.22 28.08 0.86
N ARG A 210 6.25 28.59 0.08
CA ARG A 210 5.96 28.08 -1.26
C ARG A 210 7.03 28.49 -2.27
N MET A 211 8.17 27.79 -2.24
CA MET A 211 9.28 28.05 -3.15
C MET A 211 8.91 27.64 -4.58
N THR A 212 8.95 28.59 -5.51
CA THR A 212 8.56 28.39 -6.92
C THR A 212 9.67 28.76 -7.91
N LYS A 213 10.69 29.52 -7.47
CA LYS A 213 11.76 30.05 -8.31
C LYS A 213 13.12 29.81 -7.66
N ASP A 214 14.18 29.82 -8.47
CA ASP A 214 15.59 29.80 -8.04
C ASP A 214 15.90 28.71 -7.00
N ILE A 215 15.27 27.55 -7.12
CA ILE A 215 15.46 26.45 -6.18
C ILE A 215 16.78 25.75 -6.49
N ALA A 216 17.67 25.72 -5.51
CA ALA A 216 18.98 25.09 -5.61
C ALA A 216 19.37 24.47 -4.27
N VAL A 217 20.03 23.31 -4.34
CA VAL A 217 20.62 22.68 -3.17
C VAL A 217 21.88 23.46 -2.79
N LYS A 218 21.94 23.91 -1.54
CA LYS A 218 23.01 24.76 -1.00
C LYS A 218 24.11 23.93 -0.35
N GLU A 219 23.71 22.92 0.41
CA GLU A 219 24.63 22.07 1.16
C GLU A 219 24.00 20.72 1.39
N VAL A 220 24.84 19.68 1.38
CA VAL A 220 24.43 18.36 1.80
C VAL A 220 25.54 17.74 2.62
N THR A 221 25.22 17.16 3.77
CA THR A 221 26.17 16.48 4.65
C THR A 221 25.62 15.17 5.18
N GLY A 222 26.51 14.26 5.54
CA GLY A 222 26.12 13.08 6.25
C GLY A 222 27.28 12.19 6.68
N SER A 223 26.96 11.29 7.61
CA SER A 223 27.79 10.14 7.97
C SER A 223 26.98 8.85 8.08
N ALA A 224 27.61 7.70 7.89
CA ALA A 224 27.01 6.39 8.10
C ALA A 224 28.04 5.39 8.64
N SER A 225 27.60 4.42 9.43
CA SER A 225 28.47 3.35 9.93
C SER A 225 27.97 1.99 9.42
N ILE A 226 28.87 1.18 8.89
CA ILE A 226 28.60 -0.18 8.41
C ILE A 226 29.39 -1.16 9.29
N ASP A 227 28.76 -2.24 9.73
CA ASP A 227 29.42 -3.28 10.52
C ASP A 227 30.34 -4.18 9.68
N GLU A 228 31.07 -5.07 10.34
CA GLU A 228 31.99 -6.03 9.71
C GLU A 228 31.28 -7.02 8.77
N ALA A 229 29.97 -7.22 8.93
CA ALA A 229 29.15 -8.05 8.06
C ALA A 229 28.59 -7.27 6.85
N GLY A 230 28.93 -5.99 6.73
CA GLY A 230 28.51 -5.13 5.64
C GLY A 230 27.11 -4.54 5.80
N ALA A 231 26.48 -4.61 6.98
CA ALA A 231 25.17 -4.02 7.22
C ALA A 231 25.28 -2.60 7.80
N LEU A 232 24.46 -1.68 7.29
CA LEU A 232 24.29 -0.33 7.84
C LEU A 232 23.74 -0.40 9.27
N GLN A 233 24.44 0.25 10.20
CA GLN A 233 24.08 0.38 11.61
C GLN A 233 23.49 1.75 11.94
N ASN A 234 24.11 2.82 11.43
CA ASN A 234 23.68 4.20 11.68
C ASN A 234 23.76 5.05 10.41
N LEU A 235 22.88 6.03 10.31
CA LEU A 235 22.78 7.00 9.23
C LEU A 235 22.47 8.38 9.83
N LEU A 236 23.29 9.38 9.52
CA LEU A 236 23.02 10.79 9.79
C LEU A 236 23.14 11.56 8.50
N ALA A 237 22.18 12.43 8.26
CA ALA A 237 22.01 13.08 6.99
C ALA A 237 21.37 14.45 7.14
N GLN A 238 21.87 15.44 6.41
CA GLN A 238 21.31 16.77 6.35
C GLN A 238 21.41 17.34 4.94
N ALA A 239 20.33 17.96 4.46
CA ALA A 239 20.32 18.71 3.21
C ALA A 239 19.70 20.09 3.43
N THR A 240 20.35 21.11 2.87
CA THR A 240 19.87 22.49 2.88
C THR A 240 19.58 22.94 1.46
N ILE A 241 18.36 23.41 1.22
CA ILE A 241 17.89 23.91 -0.07
C ILE A 241 17.50 25.37 0.08
N THR A 242 17.85 26.19 -0.90
CA THR A 242 17.37 27.57 -1.00
C THR A 242 16.41 27.71 -2.16
N GLY A 243 15.51 28.69 -2.06
CA GLY A 243 14.60 29.02 -3.15
C GLY A 243 13.84 30.31 -2.88
N LYS A 244 13.11 30.79 -3.89
CA LYS A 244 12.28 31.97 -3.79
C LYS A 244 10.82 31.64 -3.93
N ASP A 245 9.97 32.31 -3.16
CA ASP A 245 8.52 32.23 -3.30
C ASP A 245 8.00 33.03 -4.52
N ALA A 246 6.67 33.11 -4.65
CA ALA A 246 6.04 33.86 -5.74
C ALA A 246 6.39 35.36 -5.71
N ASP A 247 6.50 35.93 -4.50
CA ASP A 247 6.78 37.34 -4.22
C ASP A 247 8.28 37.68 -4.31
N GLY A 248 9.14 36.66 -4.44
CA GLY A 248 10.58 36.79 -4.55
C GLY A 248 11.33 36.77 -3.21
N GLN A 249 10.64 36.49 -2.11
CA GLN A 249 11.27 36.26 -0.80
C GLN A 249 12.11 34.98 -0.85
N VAL A 250 13.34 35.06 -0.36
CA VAL A 250 14.26 33.93 -0.26
C VAL A 250 13.93 33.13 1.01
N HIS A 251 13.86 31.82 0.87
CA HIS A 251 13.68 30.87 1.96
C HIS A 251 14.78 29.82 1.96
N GLU A 252 15.04 29.27 3.14
CA GLU A 252 15.92 28.13 3.34
C GLU A 252 15.13 26.96 3.93
N LEU A 253 15.17 25.81 3.27
CA LEU A 253 14.65 24.55 3.79
C LEU A 253 15.80 23.67 4.26
N THR A 254 15.66 23.08 5.44
CA THR A 254 16.62 22.08 5.95
C THR A 254 15.89 20.78 6.25
N VAL A 255 16.40 19.68 5.72
CA VAL A 255 15.96 18.32 6.05
C VAL A 255 17.07 17.67 6.84
N GLU A 256 16.76 17.12 8.01
CA GLU A 256 17.68 16.35 8.87
C GLU A 256 17.09 14.95 9.06
N VAL A 257 17.91 13.92 8.92
CA VAL A 257 17.54 12.51 9.09
C VAL A 257 18.57 11.82 9.95
N LEU A 258 18.10 11.09 10.97
CA LEU A 258 18.87 10.19 11.80
C LEU A 258 18.19 8.81 11.75
N GLY A 259 18.95 7.77 11.47
CA GLY A 259 18.47 6.39 11.45
C GLY A 259 19.45 5.45 12.14
N THR A 260 18.95 4.50 12.91
CA THR A 260 19.75 3.48 13.59
C THR A 260 19.01 2.15 13.59
N ILE A 261 19.71 1.05 13.32
CA ILE A 261 19.26 -0.29 13.66
C ILE A 261 20.02 -0.76 14.90
N LYS A 262 19.30 -1.36 15.86
CA LYS A 262 19.87 -1.82 17.13
C LYS A 262 19.11 -3.03 17.67
N ASP A 263 19.59 -3.54 18.81
CA ASP A 263 18.99 -4.66 19.54
C ASP A 263 18.74 -5.88 18.64
N ILE A 264 19.67 -6.12 17.71
CA ILE A 264 19.62 -7.24 16.76
C ILE A 264 19.70 -8.55 17.55
N ASN A 265 18.74 -9.43 17.32
CA ASN A 265 18.54 -10.71 18.00
C ASN A 265 18.22 -10.61 19.51
N THR A 266 18.08 -9.40 20.07
CA THR A 266 17.73 -9.15 21.48
C THR A 266 16.45 -8.34 21.67
N THR A 267 15.88 -7.79 20.60
CA THR A 267 14.63 -7.03 20.60
C THR A 267 13.46 -7.90 21.09
N VAL A 268 12.57 -7.28 21.88
CA VAL A 268 11.36 -7.92 22.38
C VAL A 268 10.13 -7.17 21.86
N VAL A 269 9.33 -7.85 21.04
CA VAL A 269 8.00 -7.42 20.61
C VAL A 269 6.96 -8.06 21.53
N THR A 270 6.17 -7.24 22.23
CA THR A 270 5.17 -7.72 23.19
C THR A 270 3.80 -7.14 22.86
N LYS A 271 2.78 -8.00 22.79
CA LYS A 271 1.39 -7.55 22.66
C LYS A 271 1.03 -6.70 23.89
N PRO A 272 0.53 -5.46 23.71
CA PRO A 272 0.25 -4.58 24.83
C PRO A 272 -0.89 -5.11 25.69
N ASP A 273 -0.78 -4.93 27.01
CA ASP A 273 -1.89 -5.15 27.94
C ASP A 273 -2.92 -4.02 27.78
N LEU A 274 -4.15 -4.38 27.44
CA LEU A 274 -5.26 -3.45 27.24
C LEU A 274 -6.19 -3.37 28.45
N THR A 275 -5.82 -3.99 29.58
CA THR A 275 -6.62 -3.97 30.80
C THR A 275 -6.90 -2.54 31.26
N GLY A 276 -8.18 -2.22 31.45
CA GLY A 276 -8.62 -0.88 31.86
C GLY A 276 -8.67 0.18 30.74
N GLN A 277 -8.37 -0.18 29.49
CA GLN A 277 -8.47 0.72 28.34
C GLN A 277 -9.87 0.65 27.69
N GLU A 278 -10.30 1.74 27.04
CA GLU A 278 -11.51 1.73 26.21
C GLU A 278 -11.21 1.10 24.86
N VAL A 279 -11.68 -0.12 24.62
CA VAL A 279 -11.36 -0.92 23.43
C VAL A 279 -12.56 -1.02 22.48
N VAL A 280 -12.32 -0.71 21.20
CA VAL A 280 -13.24 -0.98 20.09
C VAL A 280 -12.73 -2.21 19.33
N LYS A 281 -13.49 -3.30 19.37
CA LYS A 281 -13.14 -4.56 18.69
C LYS A 281 -13.83 -4.69 17.35
N ASP A 282 -13.10 -5.18 16.36
CA ASP A 282 -13.61 -5.60 15.07
C ASP A 282 -13.12 -7.03 14.76
N ILE A 283 -14.04 -7.92 14.39
CA ILE A 283 -13.70 -9.28 13.98
C ILE A 283 -13.57 -9.29 12.47
N ILE A 284 -12.32 -9.33 12.01
CA ILE A 284 -11.99 -9.28 10.59
C ILE A 284 -12.03 -10.71 10.05
N LYS A 285 -13.03 -10.96 9.22
CA LYS A 285 -13.20 -12.23 8.50
C LYS A 285 -12.60 -12.11 7.10
N ASP A 286 -11.91 -13.14 6.65
CA ASP A 286 -11.55 -13.24 5.24
C ASP A 286 -12.85 -13.41 4.43
N ARG A 287 -13.15 -12.40 3.60
CA ARG A 287 -14.35 -12.42 2.74
C ARG A 287 -14.05 -13.06 1.39
N ASN A 288 -12.79 -13.40 1.11
CA ASN A 288 -12.39 -14.06 -0.12
C ASN A 288 -12.64 -15.57 -0.09
N VAL A 289 -12.75 -16.16 1.09
CA VAL A 289 -13.09 -17.58 1.29
C VAL A 289 -14.58 -17.71 1.68
N MET A 290 -15.30 -18.61 1.02
CA MET A 290 -16.70 -18.90 1.35
C MET A 290 -16.80 -19.91 2.50
N SER A 291 -16.75 -19.42 3.75
CA SER A 291 -16.83 -20.29 4.94
C SER A 291 -18.23 -20.89 5.22
N ASN A 292 -19.29 -20.25 4.71
CA ASN A 292 -20.66 -20.74 4.84
C ASN A 292 -21.45 -20.48 3.53
N PRO A 293 -21.28 -21.33 2.50
CA PRO A 293 -22.02 -21.18 1.24
C PRO A 293 -23.52 -21.42 1.42
N GLN A 294 -23.94 -22.21 2.42
CA GLN A 294 -25.36 -22.54 2.66
C GLN A 294 -26.25 -21.33 2.87
N LYS A 295 -25.69 -20.19 3.30
CA LYS A 295 -26.44 -18.95 3.44
C LYS A 295 -27.03 -18.41 2.12
N PHE A 296 -26.57 -18.94 0.98
CA PHE A 296 -27.09 -18.61 -0.35
C PHE A 296 -28.19 -19.57 -0.82
N VAL A 297 -28.57 -20.58 -0.05
CA VAL A 297 -29.77 -21.40 -0.33
C VAL A 297 -31.01 -20.54 -0.07
N GLY A 298 -31.86 -20.36 -1.09
CA GLY A 298 -33.02 -19.48 -1.02
C GLY A 298 -33.41 -18.88 -2.37
N THR A 299 -34.34 -17.93 -2.33
CA THR A 299 -34.83 -17.24 -3.52
C THR A 299 -34.15 -15.88 -3.69
N PHE A 300 -33.73 -15.60 -4.91
CA PHE A 300 -33.17 -14.33 -5.32
C PHE A 300 -33.92 -13.79 -6.53
N LYS A 301 -33.98 -12.47 -6.66
CA LYS A 301 -34.72 -11.82 -7.74
C LYS A 301 -33.95 -10.69 -8.38
N ASN A 302 -34.27 -10.46 -9.64
CA ASN A 302 -33.86 -9.30 -10.39
C ASN A 302 -34.98 -8.80 -11.32
N ASP A 303 -35.00 -7.51 -11.61
CA ASP A 303 -36.01 -6.90 -12.49
C ASP A 303 -35.64 -7.03 -13.98
N ILE A 304 -36.62 -7.36 -14.81
CA ILE A 304 -36.52 -7.15 -16.26
C ILE A 304 -37.05 -5.75 -16.53
N ILE A 305 -36.25 -4.89 -17.15
CA ILE A 305 -36.60 -3.49 -17.39
C ILE A 305 -36.66 -3.18 -18.88
N THR A 306 -37.41 -2.13 -19.24
CA THR A 306 -37.52 -1.60 -20.61
C THR A 306 -37.61 -0.09 -20.56
N GLU A 307 -37.40 0.57 -21.70
CA GLU A 307 -37.63 2.00 -21.83
C GLU A 307 -38.99 2.26 -22.49
N LYS A 308 -39.83 3.05 -21.83
CA LYS A 308 -41.12 3.52 -22.35
C LYS A 308 -41.25 5.02 -22.06
N ASP A 309 -41.50 5.81 -23.10
CA ASP A 309 -41.67 7.27 -23.00
C ASP A 309 -40.48 7.97 -22.29
N GLY A 310 -39.25 7.53 -22.56
CA GLY A 310 -38.04 8.07 -21.95
C GLY A 310 -37.83 7.68 -20.48
N ARG A 311 -38.54 6.67 -19.97
CA ARG A 311 -38.45 6.20 -18.58
C ARG A 311 -38.21 4.70 -18.51
N LEU A 312 -37.45 4.27 -17.50
CA LEU A 312 -37.28 2.86 -17.16
C LEU A 312 -38.55 2.34 -16.50
N VAL A 313 -39.10 1.26 -17.05
CA VAL A 313 -40.31 0.59 -16.57
C VAL A 313 -40.00 -0.89 -16.38
N LYS A 314 -40.46 -1.46 -15.25
CA LYS A 314 -40.35 -2.90 -14.98
C LYS A 314 -41.29 -3.68 -15.91
N ALA A 315 -40.72 -4.49 -16.79
CA ALA A 315 -41.41 -5.38 -17.72
C ALA A 315 -41.67 -6.78 -17.12
N GLY A 316 -40.86 -7.21 -16.15
CA GLY A 316 -40.98 -8.52 -15.52
C GLY A 316 -40.02 -8.71 -14.36
N GLU A 317 -39.91 -9.93 -13.88
CA GLU A 317 -38.96 -10.40 -12.87
C GLU A 317 -38.22 -11.64 -13.38
N ARG A 318 -36.98 -11.79 -12.95
CA ARG A 318 -36.22 -13.02 -13.00
C ARG A 318 -36.08 -13.54 -11.61
N ILE A 319 -36.31 -14.84 -11.45
CA ILE A 319 -36.33 -15.54 -10.18
C ILE A 319 -35.27 -16.63 -10.25
N LEU A 320 -34.34 -16.60 -9.31
CA LEU A 320 -33.31 -17.59 -9.13
C LEU A 320 -33.53 -18.28 -7.78
N GLU A 321 -33.87 -19.55 -7.80
CA GLU A 321 -34.03 -20.37 -6.60
C GLU A 321 -32.84 -21.30 -6.46
N ILE A 322 -32.04 -21.11 -5.41
CA ILE A 322 -30.96 -22.02 -5.04
C ILE A 322 -31.51 -23.03 -4.04
N THR A 323 -31.56 -24.31 -4.43
CA THR A 323 -32.17 -25.37 -3.63
C THR A 323 -31.14 -26.18 -2.83
N ASN A 324 -29.90 -26.28 -3.34
CA ASN A 324 -28.82 -26.98 -2.67
C ASN A 324 -27.46 -26.39 -3.06
N ILE A 325 -26.56 -26.33 -2.10
CA ILE A 325 -25.13 -26.09 -2.33
C ILE A 325 -24.39 -27.20 -1.58
N ASP A 326 -23.44 -27.87 -2.21
CA ASP A 326 -22.57 -28.84 -1.53
C ASP A 326 -21.17 -28.83 -2.16
N GLN A 327 -20.29 -29.74 -1.75
CA GLN A 327 -18.91 -29.79 -2.27
C GLN A 327 -18.83 -30.02 -3.79
N ASN A 328 -19.88 -30.57 -4.41
CA ASN A 328 -19.92 -30.86 -5.84
C ASN A 328 -20.43 -29.67 -6.67
N GLY A 329 -21.11 -28.70 -6.04
CA GLY A 329 -21.68 -27.58 -6.78
C GLY A 329 -22.96 -26.96 -6.20
N ILE A 330 -23.69 -26.28 -7.08
CA ILE A 330 -24.91 -25.54 -6.80
C ILE A 330 -26.04 -26.10 -7.67
N THR A 331 -27.17 -26.42 -7.06
CA THR A 331 -28.39 -26.83 -7.77
C THR A 331 -29.48 -25.78 -7.56
N GLY A 332 -30.23 -25.47 -8.62
CA GLY A 332 -31.28 -24.48 -8.55
C GLY A 332 -32.19 -24.44 -9.77
N ARG A 333 -33.09 -23.45 -9.76
CA ARG A 333 -34.03 -23.16 -10.84
C ARG A 333 -33.98 -21.68 -11.20
N TYR A 334 -34.04 -21.39 -12.48
CA TYR A 334 -34.18 -20.05 -13.04
C TYR A 334 -35.52 -19.92 -13.74
N GLN A 335 -36.22 -18.81 -13.53
CA GLN A 335 -37.49 -18.51 -14.18
C GLN A 335 -37.64 -17.03 -14.50
N GLU A 336 -38.23 -16.72 -15.65
CA GLU A 336 -38.67 -15.37 -16.02
C GLU A 336 -40.19 -15.24 -15.92
N VAL A 337 -40.64 -14.13 -15.34
CA VAL A 337 -42.06 -13.82 -15.16
C VAL A 337 -42.33 -12.42 -15.72
N TYR A 338 -42.96 -12.36 -16.89
CA TYR A 338 -43.31 -11.10 -17.55
C TYR A 338 -44.68 -10.58 -17.07
N LYS A 339 -44.82 -9.25 -16.96
CA LYS A 339 -46.13 -8.62 -16.76
C LYS A 339 -47.01 -8.83 -17.99
N ALA A 340 -48.32 -8.90 -17.79
CA ALA A 340 -49.31 -9.22 -18.83
C ALA A 340 -49.12 -8.43 -20.14
N ASP A 341 -48.88 -7.11 -20.04
CA ASP A 341 -48.71 -6.21 -21.18
C ASP A 341 -47.44 -6.50 -22.02
N TYR A 342 -46.51 -7.31 -21.50
CA TYR A 342 -45.25 -7.67 -22.15
C TYR A 342 -45.20 -9.13 -22.61
N VAL A 343 -46.15 -9.98 -22.21
CA VAL A 343 -46.17 -11.41 -22.55
C VAL A 343 -46.22 -11.64 -24.07
N SER A 344 -46.97 -10.82 -24.81
CA SER A 344 -47.06 -10.92 -26.28
C SER A 344 -45.83 -10.39 -27.01
N SER A 345 -44.95 -9.65 -26.33
CA SER A 345 -43.72 -9.08 -26.90
C SER A 345 -42.49 -9.97 -26.72
N VAL A 346 -42.62 -11.06 -25.97
CA VAL A 346 -41.55 -12.02 -25.71
C VAL A 346 -41.79 -13.33 -26.46
N ASN A 347 -40.84 -13.73 -27.30
CA ASN A 347 -40.94 -14.95 -28.10
C ASN A 347 -40.74 -16.23 -27.26
N LYS A 348 -40.06 -16.12 -26.12
CA LYS A 348 -39.81 -17.22 -25.18
C LYS A 348 -39.62 -16.65 -23.78
N SER A 349 -40.20 -17.31 -22.78
CA SER A 349 -39.89 -17.12 -21.35
C SER A 349 -39.01 -18.28 -20.92
N GLU A 350 -37.93 -18.00 -20.20
CA GLU A 350 -37.04 -19.06 -19.72
C GLU A 350 -37.56 -19.63 -18.39
N ASP A 351 -37.55 -20.96 -18.27
CA ASP A 351 -37.83 -21.70 -17.04
C ASP A 351 -37.06 -23.02 -17.08
N PHE A 352 -36.03 -23.16 -16.24
CA PHE A 352 -35.20 -24.36 -16.23
C PHE A 352 -34.50 -24.59 -14.90
N THR A 353 -34.16 -25.85 -14.65
CA THR A 353 -33.28 -26.25 -13.55
C THR A 353 -31.84 -26.36 -14.03
N PHE A 354 -30.88 -26.05 -13.16
CA PHE A 354 -29.45 -26.17 -13.44
C PHE A 354 -28.73 -26.90 -12.32
N ASN A 355 -27.58 -27.48 -12.69
CA ASN A 355 -26.60 -28.04 -11.77
C ASN A 355 -25.22 -27.49 -12.18
N ALA A 356 -24.70 -26.55 -11.40
CA ALA A 356 -23.44 -25.86 -11.64
C ALA A 356 -22.33 -26.45 -10.79
N LYS A 357 -21.15 -26.69 -11.38
CA LYS A 357 -19.97 -27.22 -10.68
C LYS A 357 -19.02 -26.08 -10.33
N PHE A 358 -18.48 -26.11 -9.11
CA PHE A 358 -17.48 -25.13 -8.69
C PHE A 358 -16.22 -25.20 -9.57
N LEU A 359 -15.69 -24.03 -9.91
CA LEU A 359 -14.49 -23.84 -10.72
C LEU A 359 -13.21 -23.79 -9.87
N SER A 360 -13.34 -23.55 -8.57
CA SER A 360 -12.26 -23.43 -7.59
C SER A 360 -12.71 -23.91 -6.22
N GLU A 361 -11.75 -24.18 -5.33
CA GLU A 361 -12.00 -24.62 -3.95
C GLU A 361 -12.61 -23.53 -3.05
N ASP A 362 -12.60 -22.26 -3.48
CA ASP A 362 -13.18 -21.15 -2.72
C ASP A 362 -14.73 -21.17 -2.69
N MET A 363 -15.35 -22.05 -3.48
CA MET A 363 -16.80 -22.24 -3.60
C MET A 363 -17.57 -20.96 -3.94
N ARG A 364 -16.99 -20.06 -4.74
CA ARG A 364 -17.61 -18.81 -5.17
C ARG A 364 -18.07 -18.85 -6.60
N ASP A 365 -17.26 -19.41 -7.48
CA ASP A 365 -17.48 -19.44 -8.93
C ASP A 365 -17.89 -20.85 -9.37
N ALA A 366 -19.01 -20.96 -10.08
CA ALA A 366 -19.45 -22.23 -10.65
C ALA A 366 -20.02 -22.05 -12.07
N SER A 367 -19.91 -23.08 -12.89
CA SER A 367 -20.48 -23.10 -14.25
C SER A 367 -21.38 -24.30 -14.46
N PHE A 368 -22.36 -24.16 -15.35
CA PHE A 368 -23.22 -25.26 -15.78
C PHE A 368 -23.29 -25.32 -17.30
N GLU A 369 -23.32 -26.55 -17.82
CA GLU A 369 -23.55 -26.88 -19.23
C GLU A 369 -24.62 -27.98 -19.28
N GLY A 370 -25.71 -27.80 -20.02
CA GLY A 370 -26.70 -28.87 -20.20
C GLY A 370 -28.00 -28.50 -20.93
N SER A 371 -28.73 -29.51 -21.38
CA SER A 371 -30.05 -29.34 -21.99
C SER A 371 -31.08 -28.94 -20.92
N ALA A 372 -31.45 -27.65 -20.88
CA ALA A 372 -32.75 -27.28 -20.33
C ALA A 372 -33.82 -27.94 -21.21
N GLY A 373 -34.82 -28.58 -20.61
CA GLY A 373 -35.86 -29.32 -21.32
C GLY A 373 -36.38 -28.57 -22.55
N GLU A 374 -36.64 -29.32 -23.63
CA GLU A 374 -36.86 -28.86 -25.02
C GLU A 374 -35.61 -28.61 -25.89
N GLY A 375 -34.54 -29.39 -25.69
CA GLY A 375 -33.51 -29.58 -26.72
C GLY A 375 -32.56 -28.40 -26.98
N SER A 376 -32.55 -27.38 -26.12
CA SER A 376 -31.57 -26.29 -26.18
C SER A 376 -30.47 -26.49 -25.14
N ASN A 377 -29.21 -26.54 -25.57
CA ASN A 377 -28.07 -26.45 -24.67
C ASN A 377 -28.06 -25.07 -24.00
N ARG A 378 -27.94 -25.05 -22.67
CA ARG A 378 -27.74 -23.85 -21.87
C ARG A 378 -26.36 -23.93 -21.24
N GLU A 379 -25.65 -22.82 -21.32
CA GLU A 379 -24.40 -22.60 -20.64
C GLU A 379 -24.55 -21.33 -19.80
N GLY A 380 -24.01 -21.36 -18.58
CA GLY A 380 -24.05 -20.21 -17.71
C GLY A 380 -23.05 -20.28 -16.57
N HIS A 381 -22.94 -19.16 -15.89
CA HIS A 381 -22.02 -18.92 -14.79
C HIS A 381 -22.77 -18.38 -13.59
N ILE A 382 -22.39 -18.83 -12.40
CA ILE A 382 -22.92 -18.35 -11.13
C ILE A 382 -21.75 -17.97 -10.22
N TYR A 383 -21.86 -16.78 -9.62
CA TYR A 383 -20.92 -16.28 -8.64
C TYR A 383 -21.63 -15.89 -7.34
N LEU A 384 -21.17 -16.45 -6.23
CA LEU A 384 -21.65 -16.13 -4.89
C LEU A 384 -20.85 -14.94 -4.31
N ASP A 385 -21.46 -13.75 -4.31
CA ASP A 385 -20.85 -12.55 -3.76
C ASP A 385 -21.01 -12.53 -2.24
N ASN A 386 -20.02 -13.11 -1.56
CA ASN A 386 -19.94 -13.17 -0.10
C ASN A 386 -19.98 -11.79 0.59
N TYR A 387 -19.46 -10.75 -0.08
CA TYR A 387 -19.36 -9.41 0.47
C TYR A 387 -20.70 -8.68 0.40
N MET A 388 -21.37 -8.73 -0.75
CA MET A 388 -22.65 -8.04 -0.97
C MET A 388 -23.87 -8.88 -0.57
N GLY A 389 -23.70 -10.18 -0.33
CA GLY A 389 -24.80 -11.11 -0.07
C GLY A 389 -25.70 -11.30 -1.30
N LYS A 390 -25.13 -11.25 -2.50
CA LYS A 390 -25.84 -11.32 -3.79
C LYS A 390 -25.32 -12.49 -4.63
N ILE A 391 -26.07 -12.84 -5.68
CA ILE A 391 -25.63 -13.82 -6.66
C ILE A 391 -25.50 -13.12 -8.01
N ASN A 392 -24.34 -13.26 -8.66
CA ASN A 392 -24.24 -12.91 -10.08
C ASN A 392 -24.49 -14.16 -10.92
N PHE A 393 -25.60 -14.19 -11.64
CA PHE A 393 -26.03 -15.30 -12.47
C PHE A 393 -26.11 -14.84 -13.93
N TYR A 394 -25.31 -15.49 -14.77
CA TYR A 394 -25.23 -15.22 -16.20
C TYR A 394 -25.62 -16.46 -16.99
N ILE A 395 -26.44 -16.28 -18.02
CA ILE A 395 -26.79 -17.31 -18.99
C ILE A 395 -26.35 -16.80 -20.36
N ASN A 396 -25.68 -17.66 -21.14
CA ASN A 396 -25.30 -17.35 -22.50
C ASN A 396 -26.54 -17.41 -23.43
N ASN A 397 -27.35 -16.36 -23.40
CA ASN A 397 -28.57 -16.22 -24.20
C ASN A 397 -28.41 -15.10 -25.24
N ASP A 398 -28.95 -15.34 -26.42
CA ASP A 398 -29.02 -14.34 -27.49
C ASP A 398 -30.25 -13.43 -27.29
N TYR A 399 -30.10 -12.37 -26.49
CA TYR A 399 -31.14 -11.34 -26.30
C TYR A 399 -31.15 -10.26 -27.40
N SER A 400 -30.48 -10.49 -28.54
CA SER A 400 -30.20 -9.47 -29.57
C SER A 400 -31.40 -8.78 -30.22
N ASN A 401 -32.64 -9.21 -29.94
CA ASN A 401 -33.86 -8.71 -30.56
C ASN A 401 -34.89 -8.12 -29.59
N MET A 402 -34.51 -7.76 -28.36
CA MET A 402 -35.47 -7.27 -27.35
C MET A 402 -35.14 -5.85 -26.89
N ASN A 403 -36.15 -4.96 -26.82
CA ASN A 403 -36.08 -3.67 -26.10
C ASN A 403 -36.10 -3.87 -24.57
N LEU A 404 -35.56 -4.98 -24.09
CA LEU A 404 -35.49 -5.36 -22.69
C LEU A 404 -34.04 -5.31 -22.23
N MET A 405 -33.83 -4.85 -21.01
CA MET A 405 -32.52 -4.81 -20.39
C MET A 405 -32.51 -5.80 -19.22
N TYR A 406 -31.42 -6.57 -19.17
CA TYR A 406 -31.15 -7.61 -18.21
C TYR A 406 -29.81 -7.29 -17.54
N ASP A 407 -29.70 -7.48 -16.23
CA ASP A 407 -28.42 -7.49 -15.51
C ASP A 407 -28.04 -8.93 -15.12
N SER A 408 -26.94 -9.14 -14.41
CA SER A 408 -26.62 -10.47 -13.86
C SER A 408 -26.79 -10.55 -12.35
N THR A 409 -27.20 -9.49 -11.65
CA THR A 409 -27.10 -9.42 -10.18
C THR A 409 -28.44 -9.65 -9.50
N PHE A 410 -28.59 -10.79 -8.84
CA PHE A 410 -29.79 -11.17 -8.12
C PHE A 410 -29.69 -10.81 -6.63
N ASN A 411 -30.71 -10.13 -6.12
CA ASN A 411 -30.81 -9.73 -4.72
C ASN A 411 -31.59 -10.80 -3.93
N PRO A 412 -31.21 -11.11 -2.68
CA PRO A 412 -31.95 -12.07 -1.87
C PRO A 412 -33.35 -11.57 -1.58
N VAL A 413 -34.33 -12.46 -1.63
CA VAL A 413 -35.67 -12.21 -1.11
C VAL A 413 -35.63 -12.56 0.38
N LEU A 414 -35.60 -11.52 1.21
CA LEU A 414 -35.57 -11.63 2.67
C LEU A 414 -36.99 -11.46 3.24
N GLU A 415 -37.28 -12.16 4.33
CA GLU A 415 -38.53 -12.01 5.10
C GLU A 415 -38.63 -10.69 5.86
#